data_AF-A0A401M5B4-F1
#
_entry.id   AF-A0A401M5B4-F1
#
_cell.length_a   1.000
_cell.length_b   1.000
_cell.length_c   1.000
_cell.angle_alpha   90.00
_cell.angle_beta   90.00
_cell.angle_gamma   90.00
#
_symmetry.space_group_name_H-M   'P 1'
#
loop_
_entity.id
_entity.type
_entity.pdbx_description
1 polymer ?
#
loop_
_entity_poly.entity_id
_entity_poly.type
_entity_poly.pdbx_seq_one_letter_code
_entity_poly.pdbx_strand_id
1 'polypeptide(L)'
;MSWFLRQLADPPRTATIGLSVLDERGYPGKSPLRITVDRPEARVWPEAIDWAVLSCRIPEGDLLDAAQQEVVLGFLRGISEGLDPSFANITYDDGLGKTGLERTLGPPWKFPHETIPTSRQVLRGYEWWTICPKELAGPLGGADALRVTGAFHDVVRLPSGALWLQATKHYRDYGPDAYAAVFRALAPALPPGVPKRFDRRNDEPAERILHLDASAVRP
;
A
#
# COMPACT_ATOMS: atom_id res chain seq x y z
N MET A 1 10.80 19.81 9.75
CA MET A 1 10.34 18.45 10.09
C MET A 1 9.88 18.32 11.56
N SER A 2 10.68 18.75 12.55
CA SER A 2 10.36 18.55 13.99
C SER A 2 9.14 19.32 14.53
N TRP A 3 8.73 20.41 13.89
CA TRP A 3 7.49 21.13 14.25
C TRP A 3 6.24 20.35 13.81
N PHE A 4 6.24 19.83 12.57
CA PHE A 4 5.15 19.02 12.03
C PHE A 4 4.92 17.76 12.87
N LEU A 5 6.00 17.04 13.20
CA LEU A 5 5.92 15.86 14.06
C LEU A 5 5.40 16.18 15.48
N ARG A 6 5.62 17.40 16.00
CA ARG A 6 5.06 17.85 17.29
C ARG A 6 3.56 18.16 17.23
N GLN A 7 3.08 18.69 16.11
CA GLN A 7 1.64 18.91 15.88
C GLN A 7 0.88 17.58 15.72
N LEU A 8 1.59 16.47 15.44
CA LEU A 8 1.03 15.12 15.48
C LEU A 8 0.88 14.52 16.89
N ALA A 9 1.18 15.27 17.97
CA ALA A 9 0.96 14.81 19.34
C ALA A 9 -0.50 14.96 19.80
N ASP A 10 -1.22 15.96 19.30
CA ASP A 10 -2.70 16.06 19.31
C ASP A 10 -3.21 16.48 17.92
N PRO A 11 -3.13 15.58 16.91
CA PRO A 11 -3.30 15.99 15.53
C PRO A 11 -4.76 16.30 15.20
N PRO A 12 -4.98 17.28 14.31
CA PRO A 12 -6.27 17.46 13.67
C PRO A 12 -6.68 16.16 12.99
N ARG A 13 -8.00 15.97 12.83
CA ARG A 13 -8.58 14.81 12.14
C ARG A 13 -7.86 14.51 10.82
N THR A 14 -7.55 15.55 10.07
CA THR A 14 -6.83 15.45 8.81
C THR A 14 -5.72 16.50 8.80
N ALA A 15 -4.51 16.10 8.42
CA ALA A 15 -3.40 17.00 8.14
C ALA A 15 -2.86 16.71 6.75
N THR A 16 -2.77 17.73 5.89
CA THR A 16 -2.25 17.60 4.53
C THR A 16 -1.06 18.53 4.31
N ILE A 17 0.04 17.98 3.82
CA ILE A 17 1.15 18.74 3.23
C ILE A 17 1.09 18.56 1.71
N GLY A 18 0.99 19.68 0.99
CA GLY A 18 1.03 19.70 -0.47
C GLY A 18 2.22 20.53 -0.96
N LEU A 19 2.98 19.99 -1.91
CA LEU A 19 3.92 20.74 -2.73
C LEU A 19 3.28 20.99 -4.09
N SER A 20 3.44 22.19 -4.63
CA SER A 20 2.93 22.57 -5.95
C SER A 20 3.93 23.50 -6.62
N VAL A 21 4.19 23.25 -7.90
CA VAL A 21 4.95 24.18 -8.73
C VAL A 21 3.97 25.22 -9.25
N LEU A 22 4.25 26.50 -9.03
CA LEU A 22 3.42 27.57 -9.56
C LEU A 22 3.63 27.72 -11.06
N ASP A 23 2.55 27.95 -11.80
CA ASP A 23 2.60 28.28 -13.23
C ASP A 23 3.04 29.73 -13.46
N GLU A 24 3.13 30.12 -14.73
CA GLU A 24 3.51 31.48 -15.16
C GLU A 24 2.59 32.59 -14.64
N ARG A 25 1.38 32.24 -14.17
CA ARG A 25 0.40 33.14 -13.58
C ARG A 25 0.40 33.12 -12.06
N GLY A 26 1.30 32.33 -11.44
CA GLY A 26 1.40 32.16 -10.01
C GLY A 26 0.34 31.22 -9.42
N TYR A 27 -0.41 30.49 -10.24
CA TYR A 27 -1.38 29.50 -9.75
C TYR A 27 -0.70 28.15 -9.51
N PRO A 28 -1.15 27.37 -8.52
CA PRO A 28 -0.68 26.00 -8.34
C PRO A 28 -0.93 25.18 -9.61
N GLY A 29 0.15 24.78 -10.29
CA GLY A 29 0.12 23.91 -11.45
C GLY A 29 0.12 22.44 -11.03
N LYS A 30 1.06 21.64 -11.54
CA LYS A 30 1.24 20.25 -11.09
C LYS A 30 1.54 20.23 -9.59
N SER A 31 0.81 19.40 -8.85
CA SER A 31 1.13 19.05 -7.46
C SER A 31 2.01 17.79 -7.45
N PRO A 32 3.34 17.91 -7.41
CA PRO A 32 4.24 16.76 -7.43
C PRO A 32 4.08 15.84 -6.21
N LEU A 33 3.57 16.38 -5.10
CA LEU A 33 3.42 15.61 -3.87
C LEU A 33 2.26 16.14 -3.04
N ARG A 34 1.35 15.25 -2.67
CA ARG A 34 0.37 15.49 -1.60
C ARG A 34 0.44 14.34 -0.61
N ILE A 35 0.81 14.66 0.63
CA ILE A 35 0.81 13.74 1.75
C ILE A 35 -0.34 14.13 2.67
N THR A 36 -1.22 13.18 2.98
CA THR A 36 -2.31 13.35 3.92
C THR A 36 -2.21 12.32 5.03
N VAL A 37 -2.37 12.76 6.27
CA VAL A 37 -2.63 11.90 7.42
C VAL A 37 -4.08 12.10 7.81
N ASP A 38 -4.85 11.02 7.82
CA ASP A 38 -6.24 10.99 8.24
C ASP A 38 -6.41 10.10 9.46
N ARG A 39 -7.14 10.60 10.47
CA ARG A 39 -7.72 9.80 11.55
C ARG A 39 -9.14 9.43 11.19
N PRO A 40 -9.50 8.13 11.19
CA PRO A 40 -10.87 7.72 10.93
C PRO A 40 -11.85 8.37 11.93
N GLU A 41 -13.04 8.77 11.45
CA GLU A 41 -14.07 9.30 12.34
C GLU A 41 -14.57 8.19 13.27
N ALA A 42 -14.56 8.43 14.59
CA ALA A 42 -15.12 7.50 15.57
C ALA A 42 -16.60 7.14 15.30
N ARG A 43 -17.38 8.04 14.69
CA ARG A 43 -18.80 7.78 14.34
C ARG A 43 -18.93 6.72 13.24
N VAL A 44 -17.94 6.67 12.34
CA VAL A 44 -17.90 5.69 11.27
C VAL A 44 -17.17 4.45 11.77
N TRP A 45 -16.06 4.61 12.50
CA TRP A 45 -15.15 3.56 12.96
C TRP A 45 -14.91 3.68 14.49
N PRO A 46 -15.86 3.24 15.35
CA PRO A 46 -15.77 3.43 16.81
C PRO A 46 -14.56 2.74 17.44
N GLU A 47 -14.14 1.62 16.85
CA GLU A 47 -13.00 0.82 17.31
C GLU A 47 -11.66 1.31 16.74
N ALA A 48 -11.67 2.31 15.86
CA ALA A 48 -10.48 2.76 15.14
C ALA A 48 -9.90 4.12 15.61
N ILE A 49 -10.25 4.55 16.82
CA ILE A 49 -9.84 5.87 17.37
C ILE A 49 -8.31 6.04 17.41
N ASP A 50 -7.56 4.94 17.51
CA ASP A 50 -6.09 4.95 17.58
C ASP A 50 -5.39 4.75 16.22
N TRP A 51 -6.13 4.72 15.11
CA TRP A 51 -5.55 4.51 13.78
C TRP A 51 -5.24 5.83 13.07
N ALA A 52 -4.14 5.83 12.31
CA ALA A 52 -3.81 6.89 11.36
C ALA A 52 -3.56 6.27 9.98
N VAL A 53 -4.12 6.89 8.95
CA VAL A 53 -3.91 6.52 7.55
C VAL A 53 -3.03 7.58 6.92
N LEU A 54 -1.82 7.20 6.53
CA LEU A 54 -0.94 8.03 5.72
C LEU A 54 -1.18 7.70 4.24
N SER A 55 -1.54 8.70 3.46
CA SER A 55 -1.65 8.59 2.00
C SER A 55 -0.72 9.59 1.32
N CYS A 56 -0.13 9.16 0.21
CA CYS A 56 0.74 9.97 -0.62
C CYS A 56 0.34 9.79 -2.07
N ARG A 57 0.04 10.88 -2.78
CA ARG A 57 -0.25 10.83 -4.21
C ARG A 57 0.92 11.40 -5.00
N ILE A 58 1.38 10.62 -5.97
CA ILE A 58 2.41 10.99 -6.95
C ILE A 58 1.91 10.65 -8.36
N PRO A 59 2.29 11.42 -9.39
CA PRO A 59 2.05 11.03 -10.79
C PRO A 59 2.74 9.70 -11.12
N GLU A 60 2.08 8.83 -11.88
CA GLU A 60 2.67 7.55 -12.30
C GLU A 60 3.96 7.75 -13.10
N GLY A 61 4.01 8.79 -13.95
CA GLY A 61 5.21 9.14 -14.71
C GLY A 61 6.44 9.37 -13.84
N ASP A 62 6.25 9.90 -12.62
CA ASP A 62 7.33 10.09 -11.65
C ASP A 62 7.74 8.74 -11.04
N LEU A 63 6.79 7.83 -10.81
CA LEU A 63 7.08 6.48 -10.34
C LEU A 63 7.76 5.61 -11.42
N LEU A 64 7.69 5.98 -12.70
CA LEU A 64 8.46 5.31 -13.77
C LEU A 64 9.93 5.73 -13.79
N ASP A 65 10.29 6.87 -13.19
CA ASP A 65 11.66 7.34 -13.06
C ASP A 65 12.38 6.66 -11.89
N ALA A 66 13.56 6.09 -12.14
CA ALA A 66 14.28 5.32 -11.13
C ALA A 66 14.81 6.19 -9.97
N ALA A 67 15.24 7.43 -10.24
CA ALA A 67 15.73 8.32 -9.19
C ALA A 67 14.58 8.77 -8.28
N GLN A 68 13.41 9.05 -8.84
CA GLN A 68 12.21 9.34 -8.05
C GLN A 68 11.72 8.11 -7.26
N GLN A 69 11.81 6.90 -7.81
CA GLN A 69 11.53 5.67 -7.05
C GLN A 69 12.41 5.57 -5.80
N GLU A 70 13.71 5.82 -5.92
CA GLU A 70 14.64 5.79 -4.78
C GLU A 70 14.28 6.84 -3.71
N VAL A 71 13.89 8.05 -4.11
CA VAL A 71 13.44 9.09 -3.19
C VAL A 71 12.17 8.66 -2.44
N VAL A 72 11.18 8.14 -3.16
CA VAL A 72 9.90 7.69 -2.58
C VAL A 72 10.13 6.50 -1.64
N LEU A 73 10.87 5.47 -2.07
CA LEU A 73 11.18 4.30 -1.25
C LEU A 73 12.03 4.70 -0.03
N GLY A 74 12.99 5.61 -0.17
CA GLY A 74 13.77 6.13 0.96
C GLY A 74 12.90 6.86 1.99
N PHE A 75 11.97 7.69 1.54
CA PHE A 75 10.99 8.34 2.40
C PHE A 75 10.08 7.34 3.14
N LEU A 76 9.49 6.39 2.40
CA LEU A 76 8.64 5.35 2.96
C LEU A 76 9.41 4.48 3.95
N ARG A 77 10.69 4.21 3.68
CA ARG A 77 11.58 3.45 4.56
C ARG A 77 11.77 4.18 5.89
N GLY A 78 12.13 5.46 5.84
CA GLY A 78 12.33 6.27 7.05
C GLY A 78 11.08 6.36 7.93
N ILE A 79 9.89 6.43 7.32
CA ILE A 79 8.61 6.37 8.07
C ILE A 79 8.40 4.98 8.69
N SER A 80 8.59 3.93 7.90
CA SER A 80 8.24 2.57 8.29
C SER A 80 9.17 1.99 9.35
N GLU A 81 10.43 2.43 9.40
CA GLU A 81 11.40 2.00 10.42
C GLU A 81 11.07 2.55 11.82
N GLY A 82 10.43 3.72 11.89
CA GLY A 82 10.03 4.35 13.16
C GLY A 82 8.64 3.94 13.66
N LEU A 83 7.92 3.10 12.91
CA LEU A 83 6.51 2.77 13.16
C LEU A 83 6.27 1.25 13.19
N ASP A 84 5.10 0.87 13.67
CA ASP A 84 4.54 -0.50 13.55
C ASP A 84 3.35 -0.46 12.57
N PRO A 85 3.59 -0.35 11.25
CA PRO A 85 2.52 -0.30 10.26
C PRO A 85 1.76 -1.63 10.20
N SER A 86 0.43 -1.57 10.14
CA SER A 86 -0.39 -2.77 9.91
C SER A 86 -0.49 -3.15 8.43
N PHE A 87 -0.29 -2.19 7.53
CA PHE A 87 -0.26 -2.37 6.08
C PHE A 87 0.23 -1.08 5.41
N ALA A 88 0.90 -1.20 4.27
CA ALA A 88 1.15 -0.09 3.35
C ALA A 88 1.35 -0.65 1.94
N ASN A 89 1.06 0.15 0.92
CA ASN A 89 1.32 -0.21 -0.47
C ASN A 89 1.53 1.02 -1.36
N ILE A 90 2.06 0.80 -2.56
CA ILE A 90 2.01 1.76 -3.66
C ILE A 90 1.04 1.21 -4.70
N THR A 91 -0.12 1.84 -4.83
CA THR A 91 -1.20 1.46 -5.76
C THR A 91 -1.66 2.66 -6.58
N TYR A 92 -2.44 2.41 -7.62
CA TYR A 92 -3.27 3.44 -8.22
C TYR A 92 -4.32 3.92 -7.22
N ASP A 93 -4.60 5.22 -7.29
CA ASP A 93 -5.54 5.85 -6.38
C ASP A 93 -6.97 5.43 -6.70
N ASP A 94 -7.44 4.44 -5.97
CA ASP A 94 -8.82 3.93 -6.03
C ASP A 94 -9.77 4.68 -5.07
N GLY A 95 -9.29 5.76 -4.45
CA GLY A 95 -10.05 6.53 -3.46
C GLY A 95 -10.26 5.80 -2.12
N LEU A 96 -10.54 6.58 -1.07
CA LEU A 96 -10.90 6.10 0.28
C LEU A 96 -9.84 5.20 0.98
N GLY A 97 -8.62 5.10 0.45
CA GLY A 97 -7.61 4.20 1.00
C GLY A 97 -7.90 2.71 0.73
N LYS A 98 -8.72 2.41 -0.28
CA LYS A 98 -8.90 1.05 -0.80
C LYS A 98 -7.66 0.55 -1.53
N THR A 99 -7.38 -0.74 -1.42
CA THR A 99 -6.40 -1.41 -2.28
C THR A 99 -7.05 -1.90 -3.57
N GLY A 100 -6.24 -2.20 -4.61
CA GLY A 100 -6.75 -2.78 -5.85
C GLY A 100 -7.47 -4.12 -5.62
N LEU A 101 -7.00 -4.91 -4.65
CA LEU A 101 -7.67 -6.17 -4.26
C LEU A 101 -9.04 -5.91 -3.60
N GLU A 102 -9.15 -4.97 -2.68
CA GLU A 102 -10.41 -4.64 -2.00
C GLU A 102 -11.47 -4.10 -2.97
N ARG A 103 -11.03 -3.40 -4.01
CA ARG A 103 -11.90 -2.90 -5.08
C ARG A 103 -12.55 -4.04 -5.86
N THR A 104 -11.85 -5.14 -6.04
CA THR A 104 -12.26 -6.26 -6.90
C THR A 104 -12.82 -7.46 -6.17
N LEU A 105 -12.56 -7.61 -4.87
CA LEU A 105 -13.01 -8.75 -4.09
C LEU A 105 -14.45 -8.57 -3.56
N GLY A 106 -15.38 -9.41 -4.03
CA GLY A 106 -16.78 -9.44 -3.58
C GLY A 106 -17.74 -10.12 -4.56
N PRO A 107 -19.06 -10.21 -4.26
CA PRO A 107 -19.73 -9.75 -3.03
C PRO A 107 -19.52 -10.68 -1.81
N PRO A 108 -19.68 -10.16 -0.57
CA PRO A 108 -19.84 -8.74 -0.25
C PRO A 108 -18.56 -7.94 -0.52
N TRP A 109 -18.72 -6.71 -1.02
CA TRP A 109 -17.60 -5.82 -1.32
C TRP A 109 -16.86 -5.44 -0.03
N LYS A 110 -15.54 -5.33 -0.11
CA LYS A 110 -14.71 -4.94 1.04
C LYS A 110 -14.51 -3.43 1.07
N PHE A 111 -14.79 -2.82 2.23
CA PHE A 111 -14.55 -1.40 2.46
C PHE A 111 -13.42 -1.19 3.48
N PRO A 112 -12.67 -0.08 3.39
CA PRO A 112 -11.55 0.21 4.29
C PRO A 112 -11.93 0.19 5.78
N HIS A 113 -13.17 0.57 6.10
CA HIS A 113 -13.67 0.56 7.48
C HIS A 113 -13.81 -0.85 8.08
N GLU A 114 -13.89 -1.87 7.23
CA GLU A 114 -13.99 -3.28 7.62
C GLU A 114 -12.61 -3.95 7.59
N THR A 115 -11.75 -3.55 6.64
CA THR A 115 -10.47 -4.21 6.37
C THR A 115 -9.29 -3.59 7.09
N ILE A 116 -9.31 -2.29 7.40
CA ILE A 116 -8.23 -1.65 8.18
C ILE A 116 -8.15 -2.23 9.60
N PRO A 117 -9.26 -2.35 10.36
CA PRO A 117 -9.20 -2.93 11.70
C PRO A 117 -8.64 -4.36 11.73
N THR A 118 -8.83 -5.12 10.64
CA THR A 118 -8.38 -6.51 10.51
C THR A 118 -7.08 -6.67 9.72
N SER A 119 -6.41 -5.57 9.37
CA SER A 119 -5.21 -5.58 8.51
C SER A 119 -4.02 -6.35 9.07
N ARG A 120 -3.96 -6.57 10.39
CA ARG A 120 -2.95 -7.44 11.03
C ARG A 120 -3.30 -8.93 10.99
N GLN A 121 -4.54 -9.28 10.68
CA GLN A 121 -5.04 -10.66 10.63
C GLN A 121 -5.15 -11.16 9.19
N VAL A 122 -5.40 -10.25 8.25
CA VAL A 122 -5.54 -10.54 6.82
C VAL A 122 -4.89 -9.41 6.03
N LEU A 123 -4.02 -9.77 5.09
CA LEU A 123 -3.33 -8.80 4.24
C LEU A 123 -4.31 -8.15 3.26
N ARG A 124 -4.20 -6.83 3.09
CA ARG A 124 -5.15 -6.04 2.30
C ARG A 124 -4.87 -6.00 0.80
N GLY A 125 -3.70 -6.43 0.34
CA GLY A 125 -3.31 -6.36 -1.06
C GLY A 125 -1.87 -6.83 -1.29
N TYR A 126 -1.43 -6.79 -2.55
CA TYR A 126 -0.13 -7.30 -2.99
C TYR A 126 0.40 -6.47 -4.17
N GLU A 127 0.72 -5.20 -3.92
CA GLU A 127 1.23 -4.31 -4.97
C GLU A 127 2.74 -4.40 -5.11
N TRP A 128 3.30 -3.67 -6.09
CA TRP A 128 4.74 -3.62 -6.39
C TRP A 128 5.60 -3.45 -5.13
N TRP A 129 5.17 -2.55 -4.25
CA TRP A 129 5.69 -2.39 -2.92
C TRP A 129 4.57 -2.60 -1.92
N THR A 130 4.80 -3.43 -0.92
CA THR A 130 3.83 -3.77 0.12
C THR A 130 4.55 -3.91 1.47
N ILE A 131 3.93 -3.42 2.54
CA ILE A 131 4.30 -3.80 3.91
C ILE A 131 3.36 -4.87 4.41
N CYS A 132 3.94 -6.01 4.79
CA CYS A 132 3.25 -7.07 5.50
C CYS A 132 3.45 -6.88 7.02
N PRO A 133 2.38 -6.83 7.82
CA PRO A 133 2.51 -6.68 9.26
C PRO A 133 3.20 -7.88 9.91
N LYS A 134 3.81 -7.65 11.07
CA LYS A 134 4.61 -8.65 11.80
C LYS A 134 3.82 -9.91 12.15
N GLU A 135 2.52 -9.75 12.42
CA GLU A 135 1.60 -10.84 12.75
C GLU A 135 1.45 -11.83 11.59
N LEU A 136 1.54 -11.35 10.35
CA LEU A 136 1.43 -12.16 9.14
C LEU A 136 2.77 -12.69 8.63
N ALA A 137 3.89 -12.19 9.17
CA ALA A 137 5.22 -12.67 8.79
C ALA A 137 5.40 -14.17 9.12
N GLY A 138 4.92 -14.63 10.28
CA GLY A 138 5.02 -16.03 10.71
C GLY A 138 4.30 -17.01 9.78
N PRO A 139 2.99 -16.82 9.51
CA PRO A 139 2.24 -17.62 8.54
C PRO A 139 2.84 -17.66 7.13
N LEU A 140 3.62 -16.63 6.75
CA LEU A 140 4.34 -16.56 5.47
C LEU A 140 5.74 -17.20 5.51
N GLY A 141 6.13 -17.82 6.63
CA GLY A 141 7.46 -18.42 6.82
C GLY A 141 8.58 -17.41 7.10
N GLY A 142 8.25 -16.13 7.26
CA GLY A 142 9.19 -15.05 7.53
C GLY A 142 9.95 -14.56 6.29
N ALA A 143 10.90 -13.64 6.52
CA ALA A 143 11.65 -12.98 5.46
C ALA A 143 12.45 -13.95 4.58
N ASP A 144 13.10 -14.94 5.18
CA ASP A 144 13.95 -15.88 4.44
C ASP A 144 13.14 -16.81 3.53
N ALA A 145 11.99 -17.30 4.01
CA ALA A 145 11.09 -18.08 3.18
C ALA A 145 10.58 -17.27 1.97
N LEU A 146 10.18 -16.01 2.19
CA LEU A 146 9.74 -15.12 1.12
C LEU A 146 10.86 -14.82 0.11
N ARG A 147 12.12 -14.68 0.54
CA ARG A 147 13.27 -14.53 -0.38
C ARG A 147 13.44 -15.76 -1.28
N VAL A 148 13.31 -16.96 -0.71
CA VAL A 148 13.46 -18.22 -1.45
C VAL A 148 12.39 -18.38 -2.55
N THR A 149 11.20 -17.77 -2.38
CA THR A 149 10.16 -17.81 -3.43
C THR A 149 10.60 -17.16 -4.74
N GLY A 150 11.57 -16.25 -4.72
CA GLY A 150 11.98 -15.44 -5.87
C GLY A 150 10.94 -14.42 -6.32
N ALA A 151 9.82 -14.25 -5.59
CA ALA A 151 8.76 -13.31 -5.94
C ALA A 151 9.12 -11.84 -5.66
N PHE A 152 10.19 -11.58 -4.90
CA PHE A 152 10.58 -10.26 -4.45
C PHE A 152 12.03 -9.97 -4.79
N HIS A 153 12.28 -8.77 -5.32
CA HIS A 153 13.60 -8.19 -5.48
C HIS A 153 14.24 -7.89 -4.12
N ASP A 154 13.46 -7.33 -3.20
CA ASP A 154 13.94 -7.01 -1.86
C ASP A 154 12.89 -7.41 -0.80
N VAL A 155 13.39 -8.02 0.27
CA VAL A 155 12.62 -8.44 1.43
C VAL A 155 13.43 -8.04 2.65
N VAL A 156 12.89 -7.13 3.45
CA VAL A 156 13.57 -6.63 4.65
C VAL A 156 12.66 -6.71 5.85
N ARG A 157 13.18 -7.24 6.96
CA ARG A 157 12.49 -7.17 8.24
C ARG A 157 12.73 -5.79 8.87
N LEU A 158 11.66 -5.06 9.11
CA LEU A 158 11.69 -3.76 9.79
C LEU A 158 11.90 -3.94 11.30
N PRO A 159 12.33 -2.89 12.04
CA PRO A 159 12.50 -2.94 13.49
C PRO A 159 11.24 -3.37 14.25
N SER A 160 10.05 -3.00 13.77
CA SER A 160 8.77 -3.44 14.33
C SER A 160 8.48 -4.92 14.14
N GLY A 161 9.25 -5.61 13.29
CA GLY A 161 9.05 -7.00 12.90
C GLY A 161 8.22 -7.19 11.65
N ALA A 162 7.60 -6.12 11.13
CA ALA A 162 6.92 -6.12 9.84
C ALA A 162 7.91 -6.38 8.69
N LEU A 163 7.39 -6.80 7.54
CA LEU A 163 8.19 -7.08 6.34
C LEU A 163 7.95 -6.00 5.29
N TRP A 164 9.04 -5.40 4.84
CA TRP A 164 9.13 -4.59 3.64
C TRP A 164 9.30 -5.50 2.44
N LEU A 165 8.36 -5.47 1.50
CA LEU A 165 8.34 -6.34 0.33
C LEU A 165 8.33 -5.49 -0.93
N GLN A 166 9.36 -5.63 -1.75
CA GLN A 166 9.46 -5.00 -3.06
C GLN A 166 9.56 -6.09 -4.13
N ALA A 167 8.55 -6.19 -4.98
CA ALA A 167 8.41 -7.24 -5.98
C ALA A 167 9.53 -7.22 -7.02
N THR A 168 9.79 -6.05 -7.61
CA THR A 168 10.80 -5.84 -8.66
C THR A 168 11.64 -4.61 -8.34
N LYS A 169 12.87 -4.55 -8.85
CA LYS A 169 13.75 -3.39 -8.63
C LYS A 169 13.11 -2.09 -9.10
N HIS A 170 12.48 -2.10 -10.27
CA HIS A 170 11.79 -0.93 -10.82
C HIS A 170 10.29 -1.21 -11.00
N TYR A 171 9.48 -0.17 -10.80
CA TYR A 171 8.03 -0.24 -10.91
C TYR A 171 7.57 -0.73 -12.29
N ARG A 172 8.25 -0.27 -13.35
CA ARG A 172 7.94 -0.65 -14.75
C ARG A 172 8.07 -2.15 -15.01
N ASP A 173 8.86 -2.86 -14.20
CA ASP A 173 9.11 -4.30 -14.36
C ASP A 173 8.04 -5.14 -13.62
N TYR A 174 7.15 -4.52 -12.85
CA TYR A 174 6.07 -5.20 -12.11
C TYR A 174 4.91 -5.58 -13.05
N GLY A 175 5.21 -6.51 -13.97
CA GLY A 175 4.30 -7.05 -14.96
C GLY A 175 3.56 -8.33 -14.51
N PRO A 176 2.85 -9.00 -15.43
CA PRO A 176 2.03 -10.19 -15.18
C PRO A 176 2.68 -11.30 -14.37
N ASP A 177 3.89 -11.69 -14.76
CA ASP A 177 4.60 -12.78 -14.08
C ASP A 177 5.02 -12.38 -12.66
N ALA A 178 5.43 -11.11 -12.48
CA ALA A 178 5.86 -10.60 -11.19
C ALA A 178 4.69 -10.52 -10.19
N TYR A 179 3.55 -9.92 -10.56
CA TYR A 179 2.40 -9.86 -9.64
C TYR A 179 1.79 -11.25 -9.41
N ALA A 180 1.86 -12.17 -10.38
CA ALA A 180 1.42 -13.54 -10.17
C ALA A 180 2.33 -14.30 -9.17
N ALA A 181 3.64 -14.08 -9.22
CA ALA A 181 4.59 -14.64 -8.25
C ALA A 181 4.34 -14.08 -6.85
N VAL A 182 4.16 -12.77 -6.73
CA VAL A 182 3.85 -12.11 -5.44
C VAL A 182 2.53 -12.63 -4.88
N PHE A 183 1.48 -12.74 -5.71
CA PHE A 183 0.20 -13.29 -5.28
C PHE A 183 0.36 -14.67 -4.66
N ARG A 184 1.07 -15.59 -5.32
CA ARG A 184 1.30 -16.95 -4.82
C ARG A 184 2.06 -16.94 -3.49
N ALA A 185 3.10 -16.11 -3.40
CA ALA A 185 3.90 -15.99 -2.18
C ALA A 185 3.09 -15.45 -0.99
N LEU A 186 2.12 -14.56 -1.23
CA LEU A 186 1.31 -13.92 -0.19
C LEU A 186 -0.06 -14.55 0.02
N ALA A 187 -0.48 -15.49 -0.84
CA ALA A 187 -1.79 -16.15 -0.78
C ALA A 187 -2.19 -16.72 0.60
N PRO A 188 -1.28 -17.27 1.43
CA PRO A 188 -1.62 -17.70 2.78
C PRO A 188 -2.18 -16.59 3.67
N ALA A 189 -1.76 -15.34 3.44
CA ALA A 189 -2.17 -14.16 4.21
C ALA A 189 -3.28 -13.34 3.54
N LEU A 190 -3.63 -13.64 2.28
CA LEU A 190 -4.67 -12.93 1.53
C LEU A 190 -6.07 -13.45 1.87
N PRO A 191 -7.11 -12.59 1.77
CA PRO A 191 -8.50 -13.01 1.95
C PRO A 191 -8.91 -14.02 0.88
N PRO A 192 -9.80 -14.97 1.20
CA PRO A 192 -10.38 -15.87 0.20
C PRO A 192 -11.31 -15.12 -0.77
N GLY A 193 -11.57 -15.74 -1.91
CA GLY A 193 -12.48 -15.26 -2.96
C GLY A 193 -11.77 -14.88 -4.25
N VAL A 194 -12.51 -14.95 -5.37
CA VAL A 194 -11.99 -14.61 -6.70
C VAL A 194 -12.27 -13.14 -7.00
N PRO A 195 -11.23 -12.31 -7.28
CA PRO A 195 -11.42 -10.93 -7.71
C PRO A 195 -12.27 -10.83 -8.99
N LYS A 196 -13.20 -9.90 -9.02
CA LYS A 196 -14.04 -9.61 -10.19
C LYS A 196 -13.33 -8.71 -11.19
N ARG A 197 -13.66 -8.90 -12.48
CA ARG A 197 -13.25 -8.01 -13.56
C ARG A 197 -14.27 -6.89 -13.70
N PHE A 198 -13.78 -5.68 -13.90
CA PHE A 198 -14.59 -4.53 -14.25
C PHE A 198 -14.09 -3.93 -15.55
N ASP A 199 -15.01 -3.37 -16.33
CA ASP A 199 -14.65 -2.59 -17.51
C ASP A 199 -13.86 -1.36 -17.06
N ARG A 200 -12.69 -1.17 -17.68
CA ARG A 200 -11.80 -0.04 -17.41
C ARG A 200 -11.83 0.93 -18.57
N ARG A 201 -11.55 2.19 -18.29
CA ARG A 201 -11.32 3.17 -19.36
C ARG A 201 -9.99 2.85 -20.05
N ASN A 202 -9.90 3.16 -21.34
CA ASN A 202 -8.70 2.86 -22.14
C ASN A 202 -7.45 3.62 -21.68
N ASP A 203 -7.62 4.72 -20.94
CA ASP A 203 -6.54 5.54 -20.37
C ASP A 203 -6.11 5.09 -18.98
N GLU A 204 -6.78 4.10 -18.39
CA GLU A 204 -6.40 3.58 -17.09
C GLU A 204 -5.28 2.52 -17.19
N PRO A 205 -4.23 2.62 -16.36
CA PRO A 205 -3.14 1.65 -16.36
C PRO A 205 -3.60 0.26 -15.95
N ALA A 206 -3.01 -0.80 -16.51
CA ALA A 206 -3.45 -2.18 -16.33
C ALA A 206 -3.60 -2.59 -14.85
N GLU A 207 -4.62 -3.40 -14.57
CA GLU A 207 -4.88 -3.87 -13.21
C GLU A 207 -3.88 -4.98 -12.87
N ARG A 208 -3.15 -4.82 -11.77
CA ARG A 208 -2.15 -5.79 -11.31
C ARG A 208 -2.73 -6.78 -10.30
N ILE A 209 -3.95 -7.23 -10.56
CA ILE A 209 -4.70 -8.18 -9.72
C ILE A 209 -4.85 -9.50 -10.46
N LEU A 210 -4.50 -10.59 -9.79
CA LEU A 210 -4.72 -11.93 -10.28
C LEU A 210 -6.16 -12.36 -9.97
N HIS A 211 -6.90 -12.78 -11.00
CA HIS A 211 -8.27 -13.27 -10.86
C HIS A 211 -8.31 -14.76 -10.49
N LEU A 212 -7.68 -15.08 -9.35
CA LEU A 212 -7.68 -16.41 -8.74
C LEU A 212 -8.02 -16.28 -7.26
N ASP A 213 -8.63 -17.32 -6.70
CA ASP A 213 -8.89 -17.39 -5.26
C ASP A 213 -7.57 -17.69 -4.53
N ALA A 214 -7.21 -16.84 -3.55
CA ALA A 214 -6.03 -17.05 -2.74
C ALA A 214 -6.08 -18.40 -2.00
N SER A 215 -7.27 -18.86 -1.58
CA SER A 215 -7.45 -20.15 -0.90
C SER A 215 -7.17 -21.36 -1.81
N ALA A 216 -7.26 -21.21 -3.13
CA ALA A 216 -7.00 -22.28 -4.09
C ALA A 216 -5.51 -22.51 -4.36
N VAL A 217 -4.63 -21.62 -3.90
CA VAL A 217 -3.17 -21.68 -4.13
C VAL A 217 -2.37 -21.70 -2.83
N ARG A 218 -3.04 -21.83 -1.68
CA ARG A 218 -2.35 -22.04 -0.39
C ARG A 218 -1.66 -23.41 -0.43
N PRO A 219 -0.39 -23.51 -0.01
CA PRO A 219 0.32 -24.78 0.09
C PRO A 219 -0.32 -25.73 1.12
#